data_AF-A0A7W3U2Y7-F1
#
_entry.id   AF-A0A7W3U2Y7-F1
#
_cell.length_a   1.000
_cell.length_b   1.000
_cell.length_c   1.000
_cell.angle_alpha   90.00
_cell.angle_beta   90.00
_cell.angle_gamma   90.00
#
_symmetry.space_group_name_H-M   'P 1'
#
loop_
_entity.id
_entity.type
_entity.pdbx_description
1 polymer ?
#
loop_
_entity_poly.entity_id
_entity_poly.type
_entity_poly.pdbx_seq_one_letter_code
_entity_poly.pdbx_strand_id
1 'polypeptide(L)'
;MDKLVWMMAIATPFVVSAAVGLLFPRAWQRIVSAGVGAAGFCALFVYFMQRDMQAQFAGKPGISVEDPVTAAMAVVLWTLPIGLCTGAAFHLVASAIKKKEA
;
A
#
# COMPACT_ATOMS: atom_id res chain seq x y z
N MET A 1 5.89 -23.57 -0.25
CA MET A 1 6.71 -22.37 -0.55
C MET A 1 5.82 -21.16 -0.90
N ASP A 2 4.55 -21.39 -1.23
CA ASP A 2 3.64 -20.40 -1.80
C ASP A 2 3.21 -19.29 -0.83
N LYS A 3 2.97 -19.62 0.44
CA LYS A 3 2.49 -18.63 1.44
C LYS A 3 3.47 -17.47 1.66
N LEU A 4 4.76 -17.75 1.64
CA LEU A 4 5.80 -16.75 1.91
C LEU A 4 5.95 -15.76 0.75
N VAL A 5 5.81 -16.26 -0.49
CA VAL A 5 5.79 -15.43 -1.71
C VAL A 5 4.56 -14.52 -1.71
N TRP A 6 3.39 -15.03 -1.35
CA TRP A 6 2.17 -14.23 -1.23
C TRP A 6 2.29 -13.14 -0.16
N MET A 7 2.87 -13.46 1.00
CA MET A 7 3.13 -12.47 2.05
C MET A 7 4.10 -11.39 1.59
N MET A 8 5.14 -11.75 0.84
CA MET A 8 6.08 -10.79 0.25
C MET A 8 5.40 -9.88 -0.76
N ALA A 9 4.55 -10.42 -1.63
CA ALA A 9 3.79 -9.64 -2.61
C ALA A 9 2.89 -8.59 -1.93
N ILE A 10 2.23 -8.95 -0.82
CA ILE A 10 1.39 -8.04 -0.04
C ILE A 10 2.22 -6.98 0.69
N ALA A 11 3.41 -7.32 1.18
CA ALA A 11 4.28 -6.39 1.90
C ALA A 11 5.01 -5.39 0.99
N THR A 12 5.22 -5.75 -0.28
CA THR A 12 6.00 -4.97 -1.27
C THR A 12 5.54 -3.51 -1.41
N PRO A 13 4.23 -3.19 -1.54
CA PRO A 13 3.76 -1.81 -1.67
C PRO A 13 4.17 -0.92 -0.50
N PHE A 14 4.17 -1.48 0.71
CA PHE A 14 4.53 -0.78 1.94
C PHE A 14 6.03 -0.50 2.01
N VAL A 15 6.85 -1.51 1.71
CA VAL A 15 8.31 -1.40 1.74
C VAL A 15 8.82 -0.46 0.65
N VAL A 16 8.30 -0.61 -0.58
CA VAL A 16 8.71 0.24 -1.71
C VAL A 16 8.30 1.70 -1.44
N SER A 17 7.07 1.95 -0.99
CA SER A 17 6.62 3.31 -0.69
C SER A 17 7.40 3.93 0.47
N ALA A 18 7.76 3.14 1.49
CA ALA A 18 8.61 3.61 2.59
C ALA A 18 10.04 3.94 2.13
N ALA A 19 10.62 3.11 1.26
CA ALA A 19 11.95 3.35 0.69
C ALA A 19 11.99 4.61 -0.19
N VAL A 20 10.99 4.79 -1.07
CA VAL A 20 10.81 6.04 -1.85
C VAL A 20 10.61 7.23 -0.91
N GLY A 21 9.86 7.04 0.17
CA GLY A 21 9.64 8.06 1.19
C GLY A 21 10.94 8.60 1.81
N LEU A 22 11.99 7.78 1.93
CA LEU A 22 13.28 8.22 2.47
C LEU A 22 14.00 9.27 1.61
N LEU A 23 13.64 9.40 0.33
CA LEU A 23 14.19 10.42 -0.56
C LEU A 23 13.74 11.83 -0.17
N PHE A 24 12.65 11.98 0.57
CA PHE A 24 12.16 13.30 0.97
C PHE A 24 13.00 13.93 2.10
N PRO A 25 13.18 15.26 2.10
CA PRO A 25 14.03 15.93 3.07
C PRO A 25 13.42 15.97 4.47
N ARG A 26 12.09 16.15 4.59
CA ARG A 26 11.41 16.34 5.88
C ARG A 26 10.81 15.03 6.40
N ALA A 27 10.95 14.76 7.70
CA ALA A 27 10.46 13.54 8.35
C ALA A 27 8.97 13.27 8.08
N TRP A 28 8.11 14.28 8.20
CA TRP A 28 6.68 14.13 7.94
C TRP A 28 6.38 13.76 6.47
N GLN A 29 7.16 14.28 5.51
CA GLN A 29 7.00 13.94 4.09
C GLN A 29 7.35 12.47 3.84
N ARG A 30 8.37 11.94 4.52
CA ARG A 30 8.76 10.52 4.42
C ARG A 30 7.61 9.60 4.88
N ILE A 31 7.00 9.94 6.01
CA ILE A 31 5.94 9.15 6.62
C ILE A 31 4.66 9.25 5.79
N VAL A 32 4.24 10.46 5.43
CA VAL A 32 3.00 10.67 4.67
C VAL A 32 3.10 10.08 3.26
N SER A 33 4.23 10.25 2.56
CA SER A 33 4.42 9.65 1.24
C SER A 33 4.42 8.12 1.28
N ALA A 34 4.99 7.50 2.32
CA ALA A 34 4.91 6.06 2.51
C ALA A 34 3.47 5.57 2.71
N GLY A 35 2.69 6.29 3.53
CA GLY A 35 1.27 6.03 3.74
C GLY A 35 0.45 6.15 2.46
N VAL A 36 0.52 7.32 1.82
CA VAL A 36 -0.24 7.62 0.60
C VAL A 36 0.18 6.73 -0.56
N GLY A 37 1.48 6.45 -0.71
CA GLY A 37 2.02 5.57 -1.74
C GLY A 37 1.51 4.13 -1.59
N ALA A 38 1.58 3.58 -0.38
CA ALA A 38 1.11 2.22 -0.10
C ALA A 38 -0.41 2.11 -0.30
N ALA A 39 -1.17 3.08 0.22
CA ALA A 39 -2.62 3.11 0.06
C ALA A 39 -3.04 3.27 -1.40
N GLY A 40 -2.39 4.18 -2.14
CA GLY A 40 -2.64 4.39 -3.56
C GLY A 40 -2.34 3.14 -4.38
N PHE A 41 -1.22 2.47 -4.13
CA PHE A 41 -0.87 1.24 -4.84
C PHE A 41 -1.89 0.11 -4.59
N CYS A 42 -2.24 -0.12 -3.31
CA CYS A 42 -3.22 -1.15 -2.95
C CYS A 42 -4.62 -0.83 -3.50
N ALA A 43 -5.04 0.43 -3.43
CA ALA A 43 -6.32 0.89 -3.98
C ALA A 43 -6.38 0.70 -5.50
N LEU A 44 -5.30 1.04 -6.21
CA LEU A 44 -5.21 0.87 -7.66
C LEU A 44 -5.30 -0.61 -8.04
N PHE A 45 -4.60 -1.48 -7.32
CA PHE A 45 -4.65 -2.93 -7.53
C PHE A 45 -6.07 -3.48 -7.35
N VAL A 46 -6.75 -3.11 -6.26
CA VAL A 46 -8.13 -3.55 -5.99
C VAL A 46 -9.11 -2.97 -7.00
N TYR A 47 -8.94 -1.71 -7.39
CA TYR A 47 -9.77 -1.08 -8.41
C TYR A 47 -9.73 -1.86 -9.74
N PHE A 48 -8.52 -2.16 -10.25
CA PHE A 48 -8.39 -2.92 -11.50
C PHE A 48 -8.92 -4.33 -11.37
N MET A 49 -8.64 -5.01 -10.26
CA MET A 49 -9.18 -6.34 -10.00
C MET A 49 -10.71 -6.36 -10.01
N GLN A 50 -11.35 -5.41 -9.32
CA GLN A 50 -12.81 -5.31 -9.27
C GLN A 50 -13.39 -4.92 -10.63
N ARG A 51 -12.76 -4.00 -11.36
CA ARG A 51 -13.17 -3.60 -12.71
C ARG A 51 -13.13 -4.80 -13.68
N ASP A 52 -12.06 -5.59 -13.62
CA ASP A 52 -11.91 -6.77 -14.48
C ASP A 52 -12.92 -7.87 -14.09
N MET A 53 -13.18 -8.05 -12.79
CA MET A 53 -14.25 -8.94 -12.33
C MET A 53 -15.62 -8.48 -12.83
N GLN A 54 -15.95 -7.19 -12.74
CA GLN A 54 -17.20 -6.67 -13.28
C GLN A 54 -17.35 -6.96 -14.78
N ALA A 55 -16.27 -6.79 -15.57
CA ALA A 55 -16.28 -7.10 -16.99
C ALA A 55 -16.46 -8.62 -17.26
N GLN A 56 -15.86 -9.49 -16.44
CA GLN A 56 -15.93 -10.95 -16.62
C GLN A 56 -17.23 -11.59 -16.11
N PHE A 57 -17.88 -10.97 -15.14
CA PHE A 57 -19.11 -11.47 -14.50
C PHE A 57 -20.36 -10.71 -14.96
N ALA A 58 -20.24 -9.71 -15.84
CA ALA A 58 -21.37 -9.01 -16.44
C ALA A 58 -22.37 -10.00 -17.07
N GLY A 59 -23.60 -10.01 -16.58
CA GLY A 59 -24.69 -10.85 -17.09
C GLY A 59 -24.77 -12.27 -16.52
N LYS A 60 -23.90 -12.66 -15.57
CA LYS A 60 -24.03 -13.96 -14.89
C LYS A 60 -24.98 -13.84 -13.69
N PRO A 61 -26.11 -14.56 -13.66
CA PRO A 61 -27.08 -14.48 -12.57
C PRO A 61 -26.45 -14.97 -11.25
N GLY A 62 -26.61 -14.20 -10.18
CA GLY A 62 -26.19 -14.57 -8.82
C GLY A 62 -24.81 -14.07 -8.37
N ILE A 63 -24.02 -13.42 -9.25
CA ILE A 63 -22.72 -12.84 -8.89
C ILE A 63 -22.86 -11.32 -8.85
N SER A 64 -22.92 -10.75 -7.65
CA SER A 64 -22.87 -9.30 -7.43
C SER A 64 -21.43 -8.90 -7.15
N VAL A 65 -20.82 -8.14 -8.05
CA VAL A 65 -19.48 -7.57 -7.87
C VAL A 65 -19.62 -6.15 -7.33
N GLU A 66 -18.90 -5.83 -6.26
CA GLU A 66 -18.95 -4.51 -5.63
C GLU A 66 -18.46 -3.41 -6.60
N ASP A 67 -18.89 -2.17 -6.37
CA ASP A 67 -18.40 -1.02 -7.13
C ASP A 67 -16.87 -0.84 -6.92
N PRO A 68 -16.06 -0.70 -7.99
CA PRO A 68 -14.60 -0.70 -7.88
C PRO A 68 -14.06 0.48 -7.09
N VAL A 69 -14.74 1.63 -7.12
CA VAL A 69 -14.34 2.82 -6.38
C VAL A 69 -14.59 2.61 -4.89
N THR A 70 -15.73 2.03 -4.53
CA THR A 70 -16.10 1.72 -3.14
C THR A 70 -15.12 0.73 -2.52
N ALA A 71 -14.80 -0.36 -3.24
CA ALA A 71 -13.81 -1.34 -2.80
C ALA A 71 -12.40 -0.73 -2.64
N ALA A 72 -11.97 0.11 -3.59
CA ALA A 72 -10.69 0.81 -3.51
C ALA A 72 -10.64 1.75 -2.29
N MET A 73 -11.71 2.51 -2.04
CA MET A 73 -11.82 3.41 -0.89
C MET A 73 -11.76 2.66 0.45
N ALA A 74 -12.44 1.52 0.55
CA ALA A 74 -12.36 0.67 1.73
C ALA A 74 -10.92 0.23 1.99
N VAL A 75 -10.18 -0.17 0.94
CA VAL A 75 -8.78 -0.58 1.07
C VAL A 75 -7.88 0.56 1.52
N VAL A 76 -8.10 1.79 1.06
CA VAL A 76 -7.34 2.98 1.52
C VAL A 76 -7.43 3.12 3.04
N LEU A 77 -8.61 2.96 3.63
CA LEU A 77 -8.83 3.16 5.07
C LEU A 77 -7.95 2.24 5.94
N TRP A 78 -7.74 1.00 5.51
CA TRP A 78 -6.92 0.03 6.25
C TRP A 78 -5.44 0.11 5.89
N THR A 79 -5.10 0.41 4.64
CA THR A 79 -3.71 0.39 4.15
C THR A 79 -2.95 1.67 4.46
N LEU A 80 -3.62 2.82 4.52
CA LEU A 80 -3.02 4.09 4.88
C LEU A 80 -2.33 4.06 6.26
N PRO A 81 -2.97 3.65 7.37
CA PRO A 81 -2.31 3.61 8.67
C PRO A 81 -1.13 2.62 8.70
N ILE A 82 -1.24 1.49 8.01
CA ILE A 82 -0.14 0.51 7.90
C ILE A 82 1.06 1.13 7.17
N GLY A 83 0.81 1.85 6.06
CA GLY A 83 1.85 2.55 5.31
C GLY A 83 2.50 3.68 6.13
N LEU A 84 1.72 4.45 6.90
CA LEU A 84 2.25 5.47 7.81
C LEU A 84 3.18 4.85 8.87
N CYS A 85 2.75 3.75 9.50
CA CYS A 85 3.57 3.03 10.49
C CYS A 85 4.86 2.49 9.87
N THR A 86 4.79 1.95 8.65
CA THR A 86 5.95 1.43 7.92
C THR A 86 6.94 2.56 7.60
N GLY A 87 6.43 3.70 7.13
CA GLY A 87 7.24 4.90 6.88
C GLY A 87 7.90 5.44 8.15
N ALA A 88 7.20 5.43 9.28
CA ALA A 88 7.74 5.83 10.58
C ALA A 88 8.88 4.88 11.03
N ALA A 89 8.70 3.57 10.89
CA ALA A 89 9.74 2.59 11.21
C ALA A 89 11.00 2.81 10.36
N PHE A 90 10.85 2.98 9.04
CA PHE A 90 11.96 3.27 8.14
C PHE A 90 12.66 4.59 8.47
N HIS A 91 11.88 5.63 8.82
CA HIS A 91 12.43 6.90 9.26
C HIS A 91 13.29 6.75 10.53
N LEU A 92 12.81 5.99 11.53
CA LEU A 92 13.54 5.75 12.77
C LEU A 92 14.84 4.97 12.53
N VAL A 93 14.77 3.90 11.72
CA VAL A 93 15.94 3.10 11.35
C VAL A 93 16.98 3.96 10.61
N ALA A 94 16.56 4.71 9.58
CA ALA A 94 17.46 5.57 8.83
C ALA A 94 18.10 6.67 9.72
N SER A 95 17.34 7.21 10.67
CA SER A 95 17.84 8.21 11.62
C SER A 95 18.83 7.61 12.62
N ALA A 96 18.59 6.38 13.09
CA ALA A 96 19.49 5.67 14.00
C ALA A 96 20.83 5.32 13.34
N ILE A 97 20.81 4.94 12.05
CA ILE A 97 22.03 4.68 11.27
C ILE A 97 22.85 5.97 11.14
N LYS A 98 22.23 7.07 10.69
CA LYS A 98 22.93 8.36 10.56
C LYS A 98 23.54 8.87 11.86
N LYS A 99 22.88 8.64 13.01
CA LYS A 99 23.40 9.00 14.33
C LYS A 99 24.58 8.16 14.78
N LYS A 100 24.76 6.94 14.25
CA LYS A 100 25.93 6.10 14.55
C LYS A 100 27.15 6.46 13.71
N GLU A 101 26.95 7.11 12.57
CA GLU A 101 28.00 7.55 11.65
C GLU A 101 28.58 8.94 12.00
N ALA A 102 27.93 9.67 12.91
CA ALA A 102 28.33 11.00 13.40
C ALA A 102 28.99 10.90 14.79
#